data_AF-A0AAE0U260-F1
#
_entry.id   AF-A0AAE0U260-F1
#
_cell.length_a   1.000
_cell.length_b   1.000
_cell.length_c   1.000
_cell.angle_alpha   90.00
_cell.angle_beta   90.00
_cell.angle_gamma   90.00
#
_symmetry.space_group_name_H-M   'P 1'
#
loop_
_entity.id
_entity.type
_entity.pdbx_description
1 polymer ?
#
loop_
_entity_poly.entity_id
_entity_poly.type
_entity_poly.pdbx_seq_one_letter_code
_entity_poly.pdbx_strand_id
1 'polypeptide(L)'
;MIATKVFLLVGMAFGVTTVAANPVTKTCANVKCPVRCEMIKGNPTCVGRPNAVAAETVSESPCDSVRCPFRCEVVNNSPVCVDPSPQDLANDTSAKGEKCGVATCPYGQTCCNESCGICVPPGGACTQQFCEPAGLQCGPSVCRGDTPFCCNKSCGICTAPDGVCTAQLCNRGFTPSESKRAEEADKIKLGNQKCGKGTCPEGMSCCNSSCGICVKPGGACTQQFCPSAEVSETEQA
;
A
#
# COMPACT_ATOMS: atom_id res chain seq x y z
N MET A 1 26.16 56.24 -4.79
CA MET A 1 27.26 55.26 -4.65
C MET A 1 26.74 53.92 -5.13
N ILE A 2 27.12 53.52 -6.35
CA ILE A 2 26.65 52.27 -6.98
C ILE A 2 27.83 51.29 -6.89
N ALA A 3 27.67 50.24 -6.09
CA ALA A 3 28.70 49.23 -5.88
C ALA A 3 28.56 48.11 -6.93
N THR A 4 29.38 48.20 -7.97
CA THR A 4 29.50 47.18 -9.02
C THR A 4 30.23 45.95 -8.46
N LYS A 5 29.52 44.86 -8.19
CA LYS A 5 30.09 43.57 -7.81
C LYS A 5 30.59 42.84 -9.07
N VAL A 6 31.90 42.74 -9.21
CA VAL A 6 32.59 41.91 -10.19
C VAL A 6 32.49 40.45 -9.75
N PHE A 7 31.76 39.63 -10.51
CA PHE A 7 31.74 38.17 -10.35
C PHE A 7 32.88 37.56 -11.17
N LEU A 8 33.88 37.03 -10.48
CA LEU A 8 34.94 36.20 -11.06
C LEU A 8 34.36 34.83 -11.45
N LEU A 9 34.24 34.59 -12.76
CA LEU A 9 33.97 33.27 -13.33
C LEU A 9 35.27 32.48 -13.42
N VAL A 10 35.44 31.49 -12.53
CA VAL A 10 36.49 30.48 -12.62
C VAL A 10 36.00 29.37 -13.55
N GLY A 11 36.50 29.35 -14.78
CA GLY A 11 36.24 28.29 -15.76
C GLY A 11 37.02 27.02 -15.40
N MET A 12 36.31 25.96 -15.03
CA MET A 12 36.88 24.61 -14.92
C MET A 12 36.86 23.94 -16.30
N ALA A 13 38.04 23.68 -16.87
CA ALA A 13 38.21 22.91 -18.09
C ALA A 13 38.10 21.41 -17.77
N PHE A 14 37.02 20.77 -18.22
CA PHE A 14 36.89 19.32 -18.18
C PHE A 14 37.56 18.71 -19.41
N GLY A 15 38.72 18.07 -19.21
CA GLY A 15 39.37 17.27 -20.24
C GLY A 15 38.58 15.99 -20.49
N VAL A 16 38.03 15.84 -21.70
CA VAL A 16 37.35 14.62 -22.14
C VAL A 16 38.40 13.63 -22.61
N THR A 17 38.71 12.62 -21.78
CA THR A 17 39.48 11.45 -22.20
C THR A 17 38.56 10.47 -22.93
N THR A 18 38.68 10.42 -24.25
CA THR A 18 38.02 9.39 -25.07
C THR A 18 38.73 8.06 -24.89
N VAL A 19 38.18 7.19 -24.04
CA VAL A 19 38.61 5.79 -23.93
C VAL A 19 38.13 5.05 -25.17
N ALA A 20 39.06 4.66 -26.05
CA ALA A 20 38.76 3.80 -27.19
C ALA A 20 38.30 2.43 -26.66
N ALA A 21 37.00 2.15 -26.79
CA ALA A 21 36.44 0.86 -26.44
C ALA A 21 37.09 -0.23 -27.30
N ASN A 22 37.75 -1.20 -26.65
CA ASN A 22 38.29 -2.38 -27.33
C ASN A 22 37.15 -3.06 -28.11
N PRO A 23 37.38 -3.45 -29.39
CA PRO A 23 36.36 -4.13 -30.17
C PRO A 23 36.06 -5.48 -29.50
N VAL A 24 34.89 -5.58 -28.90
CA VAL A 24 34.40 -6.83 -28.30
C VAL A 24 34.28 -7.85 -29.43
N THR A 25 35.22 -8.80 -29.48
CA THR A 25 35.18 -9.90 -30.43
C THR A 25 33.94 -10.75 -30.14
N LYS A 26 32.95 -10.64 -31.03
CA LYS A 26 31.71 -11.41 -30.91
C LYS A 26 32.02 -12.87 -31.23
N THR A 27 32.04 -13.70 -30.19
CA THR A 27 32.22 -15.15 -30.32
C THR A 27 30.97 -15.87 -29.84
N CYS A 28 30.75 -17.08 -30.35
CA CYS A 28 29.65 -17.95 -29.90
C CYS A 28 29.75 -18.34 -28.41
N ALA A 29 30.88 -18.10 -27.74
CA ALA A 29 31.06 -18.41 -26.32
C ALA A 29 30.10 -17.64 -25.40
N ASN A 30 29.65 -16.45 -25.84
CA ASN A 30 28.77 -15.59 -25.07
C ASN A 30 27.30 -15.63 -25.53
N VAL A 31 26.94 -16.51 -26.48
CA VAL A 31 25.59 -16.60 -27.04
C VAL A 31 24.94 -17.92 -26.64
N LYS A 32 23.88 -17.84 -25.86
CA LYS A 32 23.12 -19.01 -25.40
C LYS A 32 22.11 -19.41 -26.49
N CYS A 33 22.49 -20.34 -27.35
CA CYS A 33 21.60 -20.90 -28.37
C CYS A 33 20.90 -22.16 -27.85
N PRO A 34 19.62 -22.39 -28.21
CA PRO A 34 18.87 -23.57 -27.77
C PRO A 34 19.40 -24.88 -28.38
N VAL A 35 20.05 -24.82 -29.54
CA VAL A 35 20.59 -26.00 -30.24
C VAL A 35 22.08 -25.84 -30.49
N ARG A 36 22.47 -24.92 -31.38
CA ARG A 36 23.88 -24.64 -31.69
C ARG A 36 24.09 -23.22 -32.19
N CYS A 37 25.29 -22.69 -31.96
CA CYS A 37 25.73 -21.39 -32.47
C CYS A 37 26.75 -21.60 -33.59
N GLU A 38 26.60 -20.88 -34.69
CA GLU A 38 27.55 -20.85 -35.81
C GLU A 38 27.93 -19.42 -36.15
N MET A 39 29.16 -19.21 -36.62
CA MET A 39 29.63 -17.91 -37.08
C MET A 39 29.25 -17.71 -38.56
N ILE A 40 28.24 -16.89 -38.83
CA ILE A 40 27.80 -16.58 -40.19
C ILE A 40 28.20 -15.14 -40.51
N LYS A 41 29.08 -14.96 -41.50
CA LYS A 41 29.62 -13.64 -41.92
C LYS A 41 30.20 -12.83 -40.74
N GLY A 42 30.91 -13.50 -39.83
CA GLY A 42 31.55 -12.84 -38.67
C GLY A 42 30.63 -12.53 -37.49
N ASN A 43 29.35 -12.94 -37.52
CA ASN A 43 28.43 -12.80 -36.39
C ASN A 43 27.96 -14.17 -35.86
N PRO A 44 27.90 -14.36 -34.53
CA PRO A 44 27.34 -15.56 -33.95
C PRO A 44 25.83 -15.63 -34.21
N THR A 45 25.37 -16.73 -34.78
CA THR A 45 23.98 -16.97 -35.18
C THR A 45 23.50 -18.30 -34.63
N CYS A 46 22.32 -18.34 -34.00
CA CYS A 46 21.72 -19.58 -33.52
C CYS A 46 21.05 -20.33 -34.67
N VAL A 47 21.44 -21.57 -34.91
CA VAL A 47 20.88 -22.41 -35.99
C VAL A 47 20.07 -23.53 -35.33
N GLY A 48 18.76 -23.50 -35.51
CA GLY A 48 17.86 -24.59 -35.13
C GLY A 48 17.86 -25.70 -36.18
N ARG A 49 17.46 -26.92 -35.80
CA ARG A 49 17.14 -27.97 -36.79
C ARG A 49 16.14 -27.41 -37.81
N PRO A 50 16.29 -27.68 -39.11
CA PRO A 50 15.23 -27.42 -40.07
C PRO A 50 14.08 -28.37 -39.71
N ASN A 51 13.17 -27.92 -38.86
CA ASN A 51 11.90 -28.59 -38.69
C ASN A 51 11.23 -28.54 -40.06
N ALA A 52 10.94 -29.72 -40.61
CA ALA A 52 9.99 -29.86 -41.69
C ALA A 52 8.67 -29.24 -41.20
N VAL A 53 8.42 -28.00 -41.60
CA VAL A 53 7.19 -27.30 -41.31
C VAL A 53 6.16 -27.92 -42.23
N ALA A 54 5.48 -28.97 -41.75
CA ALA A 54 4.10 -29.15 -42.13
C ALA A 54 3.42 -27.81 -41.84
N ALA A 55 2.78 -27.23 -42.84
CA ALA A 55 2.04 -25.98 -42.72
C ALA A 55 0.88 -26.19 -41.72
N GLU A 56 1.18 -26.13 -40.43
CA GLU A 56 0.18 -25.83 -39.42
C GLU A 56 -0.30 -24.42 -39.77
N THR A 57 -1.55 -24.35 -40.20
CA THR A 57 -2.33 -23.12 -40.18
C THR A 57 -2.22 -22.54 -38.78
N VAL A 58 -1.30 -21.60 -38.60
CA VAL A 58 -1.22 -20.75 -37.42
C VAL A 58 -2.58 -20.06 -37.37
N SER A 59 -3.46 -20.59 -36.54
CA SER A 59 -4.72 -19.94 -36.19
C SER A 59 -4.34 -18.68 -35.44
N GLU A 60 -4.10 -17.59 -36.18
CA GLU A 60 -3.86 -16.27 -35.61
C GLU A 60 -4.97 -16.00 -34.61
N SER A 61 -4.58 -15.83 -33.34
CA SER A 61 -5.53 -15.52 -32.30
C SER A 61 -6.08 -14.12 -32.62
N PRO A 62 -7.41 -13.89 -32.54
CA PRO A 62 -7.97 -12.55 -32.70
C PRO A 62 -7.32 -11.50 -31.78
N CYS A 63 -6.71 -11.95 -30.69
CA CYS A 63 -5.98 -11.11 -29.74
C CYS A 63 -4.57 -10.68 -30.19
N ASP A 64 -3.98 -11.31 -31.22
CA ASP A 64 -2.62 -10.99 -31.68
C ASP A 64 -2.51 -9.57 -32.27
N SER A 65 -3.64 -9.03 -32.75
CA SER A 65 -3.73 -7.67 -33.32
C SER A 65 -4.15 -6.60 -32.29
N VAL A 66 -4.49 -6.97 -31.06
CA VAL A 66 -5.07 -6.06 -30.06
C VAL A 66 -4.09 -5.84 -28.91
N ARG A 67 -3.72 -4.58 -28.66
CA ARG A 67 -2.94 -4.20 -27.48
C ARG A 67 -3.85 -3.87 -26.31
N CYS A 68 -4.04 -4.84 -25.42
CA CYS A 68 -4.73 -4.62 -24.15
C CYS A 68 -3.75 -4.21 -23.04
N PRO A 69 -4.18 -3.36 -22.09
CA PRO A 69 -3.35 -2.95 -20.97
C PRO A 69 -3.06 -4.09 -19.98
N PHE A 70 -3.96 -5.08 -19.87
CA PHE A 70 -3.82 -6.22 -18.97
C PHE A 70 -3.80 -7.54 -19.73
N ARG A 71 -4.94 -7.97 -20.28
CA ARG A 71 -5.05 -9.19 -21.10
C ARG A 71 -6.17 -9.08 -22.12
N CYS A 72 -6.05 -9.86 -23.19
CA CYS A 72 -7.07 -10.00 -24.21
C CYS A 72 -7.73 -11.37 -24.08
N GLU A 73 -9.07 -11.40 -24.07
CA GLU A 73 -9.87 -12.62 -24.11
C GLU A 73 -10.77 -12.61 -25.35
N VAL A 74 -10.99 -13.77 -25.96
CA VAL A 74 -11.89 -13.90 -27.11
C VAL A 74 -13.29 -14.25 -26.60
N VAL A 75 -14.20 -13.28 -26.66
CA VAL A 75 -15.60 -13.45 -26.27
C VAL A 75 -16.45 -13.41 -27.53
N ASN A 76 -17.20 -14.49 -27.79
CA ASN A 76 -18.02 -14.62 -29.01
C ASN A 76 -17.23 -14.34 -30.30
N ASN A 77 -16.04 -14.94 -30.41
CA ASN A 77 -15.15 -14.80 -31.57
C ASN A 77 -14.63 -13.36 -31.81
N SER A 78 -14.75 -12.46 -30.82
CA SER A 78 -14.24 -11.09 -30.87
C SER A 78 -13.22 -10.86 -29.75
N PRO A 79 -12.08 -10.20 -30.02
CA PRO A 79 -11.11 -9.87 -28.98
C PRO A 79 -11.65 -8.75 -28.09
N VAL A 80 -11.63 -8.97 -26.78
CA VAL A 80 -12.07 -8.01 -25.76
C VAL A 80 -10.95 -7.83 -24.75
N CYS A 81 -10.60 -6.57 -24.47
CA CYS A 81 -9.70 -6.27 -23.37
C CYS A 81 -10.48 -6.39 -22.06
N VAL A 82 -10.03 -7.29 -21.19
CA VAL A 82 -10.65 -7.50 -19.89
C VAL A 82 -9.73 -6.99 -18.80
N ASP A 83 -10.33 -6.32 -17.81
CA ASP A 83 -9.63 -5.92 -16.60
C ASP A 83 -9.32 -7.16 -15.73
N PRO A 84 -8.24 -7.12 -14.92
CA PRO A 84 -7.90 -8.22 -14.04
C PRO A 84 -9.04 -8.47 -13.05
N SER A 85 -9.37 -9.75 -12.83
CA SER A 85 -10.37 -10.12 -11.84
C SER A 85 -9.89 -9.68 -10.45
N PRO A 86 -10.78 -9.23 -9.55
CA PRO A 86 -10.41 -8.92 -8.16
C PRO A 86 -9.68 -10.07 -7.44
N GLN A 87 -9.90 -11.31 -7.89
CA GLN A 87 -9.25 -12.52 -7.35
C GLN A 87 -7.80 -12.66 -7.84
N ASP A 88 -7.51 -12.26 -9.08
CA ASP A 88 -6.15 -12.26 -9.64
C ASP A 88 -5.29 -11.19 -8.94
N LEU A 89 -5.90 -10.04 -8.62
CA LEU A 89 -5.28 -8.95 -7.87
C LEU A 89 -4.98 -9.30 -6.41
N ALA A 90 -5.74 -10.22 -5.81
CA ALA A 90 -5.59 -10.59 -4.40
C ALA A 90 -4.44 -11.60 -4.16
N ASN A 91 -4.01 -12.32 -5.20
CA ASN A 91 -3.05 -13.43 -5.05
C ASN A 91 -1.60 -13.03 -5.37
N ASP A 92 -1.38 -11.88 -6.01
CA ASP A 92 -0.03 -11.34 -6.23
C ASP A 92 0.44 -10.57 -4.98
N THR A 93 1.01 -11.29 -4.02
CA THR A 93 1.67 -10.71 -2.84
C THR A 93 2.91 -9.88 -3.18
N SER A 94 3.37 -9.89 -4.44
CA SER A 94 4.47 -9.06 -4.93
C SER A 94 3.99 -7.73 -5.56
N ALA A 95 2.68 -7.53 -5.69
CA ALA A 95 2.07 -6.32 -6.25
C ALA A 95 1.84 -5.23 -5.18
N LYS A 96 2.86 -4.90 -4.41
CA LYS A 96 2.79 -3.73 -3.51
C LYS A 96 2.87 -2.50 -4.41
N GLY A 97 1.74 -1.79 -4.55
CA GLY A 97 1.66 -0.56 -5.36
C GLY A 97 2.83 0.38 -5.11
N GLU A 98 3.25 1.13 -6.13
CA GLU A 98 4.39 2.02 -5.97
C GLU A 98 4.07 3.18 -5.01
N LYS A 99 5.06 3.58 -4.21
CA LYS A 99 4.89 4.72 -3.32
C LYS A 99 4.88 6.01 -4.14
N CYS A 100 3.88 6.86 -3.91
CA CYS A 100 3.75 8.17 -4.52
C CYS A 100 3.51 9.19 -3.42
N GLY A 101 4.59 9.74 -2.86
CA GLY A 101 4.52 10.61 -1.68
C GLY A 101 3.88 9.92 -0.47
N VAL A 102 2.78 10.49 0.02
CA VAL A 102 1.97 9.93 1.11
C VAL A 102 0.96 8.88 0.64
N ALA A 103 0.73 8.78 -0.67
CA ALA A 103 -0.14 7.79 -1.26
C ALA A 103 0.66 6.55 -1.68
N THR A 104 -0.04 5.44 -1.86
CA THR A 104 0.47 4.25 -2.56
C THR A 104 -0.42 4.05 -3.77
N CYS A 105 0.16 4.04 -4.96
CA CYS A 105 -0.62 3.96 -6.18
C CYS A 105 -1.32 2.60 -6.29
N PRO A 106 -2.59 2.58 -6.76
CA PRO A 106 -3.26 1.33 -7.09
C PRO A 106 -2.48 0.51 -8.11
N TYR A 107 -2.75 -0.78 -8.16
CA TYR A 107 -2.13 -1.65 -9.16
C TYR A 107 -2.43 -1.16 -10.58
N GLY A 108 -1.42 -1.22 -11.45
CA GLY A 108 -1.54 -0.78 -12.83
C GLY A 108 -1.69 0.74 -12.99
N GLN A 109 -1.40 1.54 -11.96
CA GLN A 109 -1.17 2.98 -12.08
C GLN A 109 0.30 3.31 -11.85
N THR A 110 0.72 4.49 -12.34
CA THR A 110 2.04 5.04 -12.09
C THR A 110 2.00 6.36 -11.31
N CYS A 111 3.02 6.64 -10.50
CA CYS A 111 3.15 7.89 -9.77
C CYS A 111 3.42 9.05 -10.74
N CYS A 112 2.44 9.95 -10.85
CA CYS A 112 2.57 11.15 -11.65
C CYS A 112 3.26 12.28 -10.86
N ASN A 113 2.86 12.49 -9.61
CA ASN A 113 3.39 13.58 -8.81
C ASN A 113 3.59 13.14 -7.36
N GLU A 114 4.84 12.83 -7.02
CA GLU A 114 5.24 12.40 -5.68
C GLU A 114 4.87 13.43 -4.61
N SER A 115 4.99 14.72 -4.91
CA SER A 115 4.66 15.80 -3.96
C SER A 115 3.17 15.85 -3.62
N CYS A 116 2.32 15.34 -4.51
CA CYS A 116 0.87 15.34 -4.34
C CYS A 116 0.30 13.96 -3.98
N GLY A 117 1.07 12.90 -4.20
CA GLY A 117 0.58 11.53 -4.22
C GLY A 117 -0.47 11.27 -5.29
N ILE A 118 -0.30 11.85 -6.48
CA ILE A 118 -1.22 11.66 -7.61
C ILE A 118 -0.74 10.48 -8.45
N CYS A 119 -1.62 9.51 -8.63
CA CYS A 119 -1.41 8.33 -9.44
C CYS A 119 -2.24 8.44 -10.73
N VAL A 120 -1.67 8.01 -11.85
CA VAL A 120 -2.33 8.04 -13.16
C VAL A 120 -2.19 6.69 -13.85
N PRO A 121 -3.08 6.32 -14.78
CA PRO A 121 -2.88 5.13 -15.62
C PRO A 121 -1.58 5.23 -16.45
N PRO A 122 -0.96 4.11 -16.85
CA PRO A 122 0.17 4.08 -17.77
C PRO A 122 -0.16 4.82 -19.07
N GLY A 123 0.70 5.77 -19.45
CA GLY A 123 0.48 6.64 -20.61
C GLY A 123 -0.51 7.80 -20.37
N GLY A 124 -1.08 7.91 -19.17
CA GLY A 124 -1.90 9.05 -18.77
C GLY A 124 -1.10 10.35 -18.72
N ALA A 125 -1.76 11.47 -19.04
CA ALA A 125 -1.14 12.78 -18.95
C ALA A 125 -0.87 13.14 -17.48
N CYS A 126 0.35 13.58 -17.20
CA CYS A 126 0.76 14.01 -15.88
C CYS A 126 0.99 15.53 -15.86
N THR A 127 0.29 16.22 -14.96
CA THR A 127 0.52 17.65 -14.73
C THR A 127 1.33 17.84 -13.45
N GLN A 128 2.49 18.50 -13.57
CA GLN A 128 3.30 18.89 -12.42
C GLN A 128 2.70 20.12 -11.73
N GLN A 129 1.52 19.95 -11.16
CA GLN A 129 0.92 20.97 -10.31
C GLN A 129 1.68 21.07 -8.99
N PHE A 130 1.91 22.31 -8.54
CA PHE A 130 2.35 22.58 -7.17
C PHE A 130 1.22 22.20 -6.23
N CYS A 131 1.42 21.15 -5.44
CA CYS A 131 0.51 20.85 -4.35
C CYS A 131 0.93 21.60 -3.09
N GLU A 132 -0.07 21.92 -2.29
CA GLU A 132 0.17 22.19 -0.87
C GLU A 132 0.95 21.02 -0.25
N PRO A 133 1.86 21.29 0.70
CA PRO A 133 2.74 20.27 1.25
C PRO A 133 1.93 19.03 1.63
N ALA A 134 2.34 17.88 1.08
CA ALA A 134 1.73 16.60 1.38
C ALA A 134 1.68 16.45 2.90
N GLY A 135 0.47 16.52 3.45
CA GLY A 135 0.29 16.59 4.89
C GLY A 135 1.05 15.50 5.65
N LEU A 136 1.29 15.74 6.93
CA LEU A 136 2.05 14.81 7.77
C LEU A 136 1.24 13.53 8.02
N GLN A 137 1.78 12.36 7.64
CA GLN A 137 1.15 11.07 7.97
C GLN A 137 1.08 10.87 9.49
N CYS A 138 -0.13 10.72 10.00
CA CYS A 138 -0.43 10.51 11.41
C CYS A 138 -1.31 9.28 11.56
N GLY A 139 -0.71 8.11 11.82
CA GLY A 139 -1.48 6.87 11.96
C GLY A 139 -2.34 6.56 10.72
N PRO A 140 -3.66 6.34 10.88
CA PRO A 140 -4.58 6.14 9.76
C PRO A 140 -4.95 7.43 9.00
N SER A 141 -4.53 8.61 9.45
CA SER A 141 -4.91 9.91 8.91
C SER A 141 -3.72 10.70 8.37
N VAL A 142 -3.98 11.76 7.59
CA VAL A 142 -2.96 12.67 7.07
C VAL A 142 -3.29 14.10 7.50
N CYS A 143 -2.41 14.72 8.27
CA CYS A 143 -2.60 16.06 8.84
C CYS A 143 -2.31 17.15 7.81
N ARG A 144 -3.32 17.95 7.44
CA ARG A 144 -3.28 18.99 6.40
C ARG A 144 -3.96 20.28 6.88
N GLY A 145 -3.75 21.37 6.16
CA GLY A 145 -4.43 22.65 6.38
C GLY A 145 -4.16 23.21 7.78
N ASP A 146 -5.23 23.60 8.48
CA ASP A 146 -5.17 24.24 9.80
C ASP A 146 -4.71 23.32 10.94
N THR A 147 -4.63 22.00 10.70
CA THR A 147 -4.14 21.03 11.67
C THR A 147 -2.94 20.23 11.14
N PRO A 148 -1.77 20.85 10.92
CA PRO A 148 -0.66 20.19 10.24
C PRO A 148 0.16 19.25 11.15
N PHE A 149 -0.09 19.22 12.47
CA PHE A 149 0.73 18.46 13.42
C PHE A 149 0.07 17.15 13.86
N CYS A 150 0.84 16.06 13.88
CA CYS A 150 0.38 14.77 14.36
C CYS A 150 0.40 14.72 15.88
N CYS A 151 -0.79 14.74 16.46
CA CYS A 151 -0.98 14.78 17.90
C CYS A 151 -0.95 13.39 18.54
N ASN A 152 -1.54 12.39 17.86
CA ASN A 152 -1.53 11.01 18.32
C ASN A 152 -1.44 10.05 17.14
N LYS A 153 -0.24 9.52 16.91
CA LYS A 153 0.05 8.63 15.78
C LYS A 153 -0.71 7.30 15.83
N SER A 154 -1.12 6.83 17.00
CA SER A 154 -1.92 5.60 17.12
C SER A 154 -3.36 5.83 16.67
N CYS A 155 -3.85 7.04 16.84
CA CYS A 155 -5.24 7.44 16.57
C CYS A 155 -5.44 8.16 15.22
N GLY A 156 -4.38 8.76 14.70
CA GLY A 156 -4.47 9.69 13.58
C GLY A 156 -5.14 11.01 13.93
N ILE A 157 -4.96 11.49 15.15
CA ILE A 157 -5.47 12.80 15.57
C ILE A 157 -4.45 13.86 15.15
N CYS A 158 -4.94 14.85 14.41
CA CYS A 158 -4.19 16.02 13.97
C CYS A 158 -4.56 17.24 14.82
N THR A 159 -3.61 18.18 14.99
CA THR A 159 -3.82 19.40 15.76
C THR A 159 -3.20 20.61 15.06
N ALA A 160 -3.70 21.80 15.40
CA ALA A 160 -3.13 23.08 15.00
C ALA A 160 -1.77 23.31 15.71
N PRO A 161 -0.92 24.25 15.23
CA PRO A 161 0.40 24.52 15.82
C PRO A 161 0.38 24.75 17.34
N ASP A 162 -0.70 25.34 17.86
CA ASP A 162 -0.87 25.66 19.28
C ASP A 162 -1.96 24.81 19.97
N GLY A 163 -2.48 23.78 19.29
CA GLY A 163 -3.52 22.93 19.86
C GLY A 163 -2.95 21.93 20.88
N VAL A 164 -3.63 21.74 22.00
CA VAL A 164 -3.20 20.82 23.06
C VAL A 164 -3.37 19.36 22.65
N CYS A 165 -2.37 18.54 23.00
CA CYS A 165 -2.40 17.11 22.74
C CYS A 165 -2.76 16.29 23.96
N THR A 166 -3.90 15.60 23.90
CA THR A 166 -4.24 14.57 24.89
C THR A 166 -3.75 13.21 24.40
N ALA A 167 -2.93 12.54 25.21
CA ALA A 167 -2.52 11.16 24.98
C ALA A 167 -3.68 10.20 25.28
N GLN A 168 -4.67 10.16 24.39
CA GLN A 168 -5.76 9.19 24.48
C GLN A 168 -5.26 7.84 23.97
N LEU A 169 -5.50 6.76 24.74
CA LEU A 169 -5.34 5.42 24.20
C LEU A 169 -6.42 5.20 23.15
N CYS A 170 -6.00 5.05 21.89
CA CYS A 170 -6.91 4.52 20.89
C CYS A 170 -7.11 3.04 21.15
N ASN A 171 -8.30 2.71 21.63
CA ASN A 171 -8.82 1.35 21.52
C ASN A 171 -8.93 1.05 20.03
N ARG A 172 -7.92 0.36 19.48
CA ARG A 172 -7.91 -0.20 18.13
C ARG A 172 -9.18 -1.05 17.97
N GLY A 173 -10.21 -0.48 17.35
CA GLY A 173 -11.46 -1.20 17.09
C GLY A 173 -12.27 -0.69 15.90
N PHE A 174 -11.79 0.34 15.19
CA PHE A 174 -12.47 0.84 13.99
C PHE A 174 -11.46 1.05 12.88
N THR A 175 -10.97 -0.04 12.31
CA THR A 175 -10.55 0.03 10.91
C THR A 175 -11.83 0.01 10.04
N PRO A 176 -11.95 0.84 8.99
CA PRO A 176 -13.11 0.80 8.10
C PRO A 176 -13.35 -0.58 7.47
N SER A 177 -12.28 -1.37 7.34
CA SER A 177 -12.28 -2.77 6.88
C SER A 177 -12.95 -3.77 7.83
N GLU A 178 -13.24 -3.40 9.07
CA GLU A 178 -13.99 -4.23 10.04
C GLU A 178 -15.50 -3.96 10.07
N SER A 179 -16.03 -3.13 9.15
CA SER A 179 -17.49 -2.98 9.01
C SER A 179 -18.20 -4.29 8.60
N LYS A 180 -17.47 -5.30 8.10
CA LYS A 180 -18.02 -6.65 7.89
C LYS A 180 -18.05 -7.54 9.14
N ARG A 181 -17.45 -7.12 10.27
CA ARG A 181 -17.48 -7.86 11.55
C ARG A 181 -18.52 -7.36 12.53
N ALA A 182 -19.12 -6.19 12.30
CA ALA A 182 -20.27 -5.72 13.08
C ALA A 182 -21.48 -6.67 12.95
N GLU A 183 -21.60 -7.37 11.82
CA GLU A 183 -22.67 -8.36 11.61
C GLU A 183 -22.39 -9.72 12.29
N GLU A 184 -21.12 -10.06 12.58
CA GLU A 184 -20.77 -11.26 13.36
C GLU A 184 -20.66 -11.00 14.88
N ALA A 185 -20.54 -9.73 15.31
CA ALA A 185 -20.59 -9.35 16.72
C ALA A 185 -21.97 -9.62 17.36
N ASP A 186 -23.03 -9.75 16.56
CA ASP A 186 -24.36 -10.15 17.01
C ASP A 186 -24.46 -11.65 17.38
N LYS A 187 -23.46 -12.48 17.03
CA LYS A 187 -23.44 -13.92 17.37
C LYS A 187 -22.61 -14.28 18.60
N ILE A 188 -21.85 -13.35 19.17
CA ILE A 188 -21.26 -13.57 20.48
C ILE A 188 -22.37 -13.31 21.49
N LYS A 189 -23.02 -14.38 21.98
CA LYS A 189 -24.02 -14.32 23.06
C LYS A 189 -23.40 -13.56 24.24
N LEU A 190 -23.64 -12.26 24.30
CA LEU A 190 -23.15 -11.36 25.33
C LEU A 190 -24.04 -11.55 26.56
N GLY A 191 -23.99 -12.72 27.17
CA GLY A 191 -24.87 -13.10 28.26
C GLY A 191 -24.20 -14.13 29.15
N ASN A 192 -24.38 -13.97 30.46
CA ASN A 192 -23.84 -14.85 31.50
C ASN A 192 -22.32 -14.80 31.69
N GLN A 193 -21.64 -13.74 31.26
CA GLN A 193 -20.22 -13.57 31.57
C GLN A 193 -20.02 -13.12 33.02
N LYS A 194 -19.09 -13.78 33.71
CA LYS A 194 -18.72 -13.43 35.09
C LYS A 194 -18.00 -12.08 35.12
N CYS A 195 -18.48 -11.16 35.95
CA CYS A 195 -17.93 -9.83 36.15
C CYS A 195 -17.73 -9.61 37.65
N GLY A 196 -16.51 -9.87 38.12
CA GLY A 196 -16.21 -9.83 39.55
C GLY A 196 -16.98 -10.89 40.34
N LYS A 197 -17.71 -10.43 41.37
CA LYS A 197 -18.61 -11.26 42.17
C LYS A 197 -19.97 -11.50 41.51
N GLY A 198 -20.32 -10.72 40.48
CA GLY A 198 -21.59 -10.83 39.75
C GLY A 198 -21.46 -11.50 38.39
N THR A 199 -22.59 -11.68 37.72
CA THR A 199 -22.67 -12.14 36.33
C THR A 199 -23.47 -11.11 35.54
N CYS A 200 -22.95 -10.66 34.40
CA CYS A 200 -23.67 -9.69 33.59
C CYS A 200 -24.89 -10.33 32.90
N PRO A 201 -26.05 -9.64 32.92
CA PRO A 201 -27.24 -10.12 32.22
C PRO A 201 -27.02 -10.12 30.70
N GLU A 202 -27.89 -10.83 29.97
CA GLU A 202 -27.85 -10.86 28.51
C GLU A 202 -27.93 -9.46 27.90
N GLY A 203 -27.10 -9.20 26.90
CA GLY A 203 -26.93 -7.90 26.24
C GLY A 203 -26.02 -6.91 26.97
N MET A 204 -25.27 -7.32 28.01
CA MET A 204 -24.33 -6.44 28.72
C MET A 204 -22.87 -6.92 28.70
N SER A 205 -21.93 -5.97 28.67
CA SER A 205 -20.49 -6.18 28.79
C SER A 205 -19.98 -5.88 30.20
N CYS A 206 -19.02 -6.68 30.70
CA CYS A 206 -18.34 -6.38 31.95
C CYS A 206 -17.47 -5.13 31.77
N CYS A 207 -17.79 -4.05 32.47
CA CYS A 207 -17.05 -2.79 32.43
C CYS A 207 -15.95 -2.76 33.49
N ASN A 208 -16.25 -3.20 34.71
CA ASN A 208 -15.27 -3.22 35.79
C ASN A 208 -15.44 -4.49 36.60
N SER A 209 -14.53 -5.44 36.40
CA SER A 209 -14.52 -6.74 37.07
C SER A 209 -14.22 -6.64 38.56
N SER A 210 -13.50 -5.62 39.03
CA SER A 210 -13.28 -5.43 40.47
C SER A 210 -14.57 -5.08 41.21
N CYS A 211 -15.46 -4.37 40.53
CA CYS A 211 -16.73 -3.87 41.07
C CYS A 211 -17.94 -4.74 40.70
N GLY A 212 -17.79 -5.61 39.71
CA GLY A 212 -18.93 -6.29 39.07
C GLY A 212 -19.88 -5.36 38.33
N ILE A 213 -19.38 -4.27 37.75
CA ILE A 213 -20.21 -3.32 37.00
C ILE A 213 -20.34 -3.79 35.55
N CYS A 214 -21.59 -3.96 35.12
CA CYS A 214 -21.95 -4.31 33.76
C CYS A 214 -22.55 -3.09 33.04
N VAL A 215 -22.23 -2.90 31.76
CA VAL A 215 -22.74 -1.79 30.93
C VAL A 215 -23.27 -2.32 29.61
N LYS A 216 -24.10 -1.53 28.94
CA LYS A 216 -24.53 -1.86 27.56
C LYS A 216 -23.33 -1.76 26.61
N PRO A 217 -23.26 -2.58 25.54
CA PRO A 217 -22.31 -2.42 24.45
C PRO A 217 -22.30 -0.98 23.93
N GLY A 218 -21.11 -0.40 23.78
CA GLY A 218 -20.93 1.01 23.40
C GLY A 218 -21.17 2.04 24.52
N GLY A 219 -21.59 1.61 25.71
CA GLY A 219 -21.72 2.47 26.88
C GLY A 219 -20.36 2.91 27.43
N ALA A 220 -20.30 4.14 27.95
CA ALA A 220 -19.10 4.65 28.61
C ALA A 220 -18.80 3.82 29.87
N CYS A 221 -17.55 3.41 30.03
CA CYS A 221 -17.08 2.65 31.17
C CYS A 221 -16.06 3.50 31.96
N THR A 222 -16.39 3.85 33.20
CA THR A 222 -15.46 4.53 34.09
C THR A 222 -14.81 3.50 35.02
N GLN A 223 -13.47 3.42 35.00
CA GLN A 223 -12.72 2.58 35.94
C GLN A 223 -12.68 3.24 37.31
N GLN A 224 -13.74 3.05 38.08
CA GLN A 224 -13.80 3.46 39.47
C GLN A 224 -13.07 2.44 40.36
N PHE A 225 -12.35 2.92 41.36
CA PHE A 225 -11.82 2.07 42.42
C PHE A 225 -12.98 1.64 43.31
N CYS A 226 -13.24 0.33 43.38
CA CYS A 226 -14.21 -0.19 44.33
C CYS A 226 -13.54 -0.48 45.67
N PRO A 227 -14.17 -0.09 46.80
CA PRO A 227 -13.70 -0.51 48.10
C PRO A 227 -13.72 -2.05 48.11
N SER A 228 -12.57 -2.65 48.38
CA SER A 228 -12.49 -4.07 48.69
C SER A 228 -13.52 -4.32 49.78
N ALA A 229 -14.48 -5.22 49.55
CA ALA A 229 -15.37 -5.65 50.61
C ALA A 229 -14.50 -6.35 51.66
N GLU A 230 -14.02 -5.58 52.63
CA GLU A 230 -13.32 -6.10 53.78
C GLU A 230 -14.27 -7.07 54.47
N VAL A 231 -13.78 -8.27 54.64
CA VAL A 231 -14.48 -9.40 55.24
C VAL A 231 -14.87 -8.95 56.64
N SER A 232 -16.16 -8.68 56.89
CA SER A 232 -16.64 -8.59 58.26
C SER A 232 -16.67 -10.03 58.80
N GLU A 233 -15.53 -10.48 59.33
CA GLU A 233 -15.52 -11.62 60.23
C GLU A 233 -16.39 -11.21 61.42
N THR A 234 -17.59 -11.78 61.46
CA THR A 234 -18.45 -11.80 62.63
C THR A 234 -17.67 -12.44 63.77
N GLU A 235 -17.08 -11.59 64.60
CA GLU A 235 -16.85 -11.86 66.01
C GLU A 235 -18.22 -12.14 66.64
N GLN A 236 -18.47 -13.41 66.97
CA GLN A 236 -19.55 -13.77 67.90
C GLN A 236 -19.25 -15.11 68.60
N ALA A 237 -18.91 -14.92 69.88
CA ALA A 237 -19.02 -15.81 71.05
C ALA A 237 -18.10 -17.03 71.16
#